data_AF-A0A917QBC2-F1
#
_entry.id   AF-A0A917QBC2-F1
#
_cell.length_a   1.000
_cell.length_b   1.000
_cell.length_c   1.000
_cell.angle_alpha   90.00
_cell.angle_beta   90.00
_cell.angle_gamma   90.00
#
_symmetry.space_group_name_H-M   'P 1'
#
loop_
_entity.id
_entity.type
_entity.pdbx_description
1 polymer ?
#
loop_
_entity_poly.entity_id
_entity_poly.type
_entity_poly.pdbx_seq_one_letter_code
_entity_poly.pdbx_strand_id
1 'polypeptide(L)'
;MGVRTKRRSDTQVVCGRRALLDELGISEGSRRLSSERPDNGCGCAECSAAQWNTQRLQHWLTGRLTAAGAEEATVDATVKGINVDVFWRKGNRRCVIELHSAALDITAARAHRERLEAAGITDVLWICPAGYWVPLVPAVGIADFAPTGLDYRIEQGMVAPGEFDFAAPITDNTELRTFLDGWVAGDIEWAQLDMTNGGWAHVGTWERHTSAQAAMIEHQRRELRDQRVELAVARQAVRDKQKTVSRLHNRIDRAGVNADADAITMAGVRSELLAQQRIAMGLRATVARMDRAINQWQWLTCCAMLLVLTVVVGAIVTR
;
A
#
# COMPACT_ATOMS: atom_id res chain seq x y z
N MET A 1 24.16 -63.83 -69.26
CA MET A 1 24.63 -62.44 -69.42
C MET A 1 23.77 -61.55 -68.53
N GLY A 2 24.31 -61.11 -67.39
CA GLY A 2 23.64 -60.16 -66.49
C GLY A 2 24.69 -59.18 -65.99
N VAL A 3 24.71 -57.98 -66.59
CA VAL A 3 25.64 -56.92 -66.24
C VAL A 3 25.14 -56.27 -64.94
N ARG A 4 25.83 -56.57 -63.83
CA ARG A 4 25.60 -55.92 -62.54
C ARG A 4 26.54 -54.72 -62.45
N THR A 5 25.99 -53.52 -62.61
CA THR A 5 26.71 -52.26 -62.46
C THR A 5 27.15 -52.08 -61.01
N LYS A 6 28.46 -51.98 -60.80
CA LYS A 6 29.12 -51.69 -59.53
C LYS A 6 28.90 -50.20 -59.23
N ARG A 7 28.02 -49.88 -58.27
CA ARG A 7 27.86 -48.50 -57.77
C ARG A 7 29.16 -48.07 -57.10
N ARG A 8 29.67 -46.93 -57.55
CA ARG A 8 30.81 -46.20 -56.97
C ARG A 8 30.58 -45.97 -55.47
N SER A 9 31.65 -46.17 -54.72
CA SER A 9 31.86 -45.72 -53.35
C SER A 9 31.69 -44.20 -53.26
N ASP A 10 30.66 -43.75 -52.54
CA ASP A 10 30.59 -42.38 -52.04
C ASP A 10 31.54 -42.27 -50.85
N THR A 11 32.68 -41.62 -51.07
CA THR A 11 33.57 -41.16 -50.02
C THR A 11 32.85 -40.02 -49.30
N GLN A 12 32.18 -40.34 -48.19
CA GLN A 12 31.45 -39.37 -47.39
C GLN A 12 32.48 -38.53 -46.63
N VAL A 13 32.66 -37.27 -47.05
CA VAL A 13 33.41 -36.27 -46.29
C VAL A 13 32.57 -35.92 -45.05
N VAL A 14 32.99 -36.40 -43.89
CA VAL A 14 32.34 -36.14 -42.61
C VAL A 14 32.88 -34.83 -42.06
N CYS A 15 32.00 -33.86 -41.76
CA CYS A 15 32.40 -32.64 -41.05
C CYS A 15 32.77 -32.97 -39.60
N GLY A 16 33.74 -32.27 -39.02
CA GLY A 16 34.31 -32.57 -37.69
C GLY A 16 33.29 -32.66 -36.53
N ARG A 17 32.06 -32.19 -36.71
CA ARG A 17 30.96 -32.31 -35.75
C ARG A 17 30.48 -33.75 -35.55
N ARG A 18 30.55 -34.60 -36.58
CA ARG A 18 30.12 -36.02 -36.48
C ARG A 18 31.17 -36.91 -35.81
N ALA A 19 32.46 -36.61 -36.03
CA ALA A 19 33.56 -37.30 -35.37
C ALA A 19 33.53 -37.08 -33.84
N LEU A 20 33.18 -35.87 -33.39
CA LEU A 20 33.09 -35.54 -31.96
C LEU A 20 31.90 -36.23 -31.26
N LEU A 21 30.83 -36.55 -31.99
CA LEU A 21 29.65 -37.25 -31.45
C LEU A 21 29.90 -38.75 -31.23
N ASP A 22 30.67 -39.38 -32.12
CA ASP A 22 31.10 -40.78 -31.95
C ASP A 22 32.13 -40.92 -30.83
N GLU A 23 33.03 -39.96 -30.65
CA GLU A 23 34.00 -39.96 -29.54
C GLU A 23 33.36 -39.75 -28.16
N LEU A 24 32.23 -39.05 -28.09
CA LEU A 24 31.47 -38.82 -26.86
C LEU A 24 30.45 -39.94 -26.55
N GLY A 25 30.39 -41.00 -27.36
CA GLY A 25 29.47 -42.13 -27.15
C GLY A 25 27.99 -41.79 -27.37
N ILE A 26 27.69 -40.64 -27.96
CA ILE A 26 26.33 -40.20 -28.28
C ILE A 26 25.98 -40.75 -29.66
N SER A 27 25.73 -42.06 -29.74
CA SER A 27 25.13 -42.63 -30.94
C SER A 27 23.70 -42.12 -31.07
N GLU A 28 23.30 -41.69 -32.28
CA GLU A 28 21.89 -41.39 -32.64
C GLU A 28 21.06 -42.70 -32.62
N GLY A 29 20.92 -43.29 -31.44
CA GLY A 29 20.23 -44.54 -31.19
C GLY A 29 18.78 -44.29 -30.79
N SER A 30 17.89 -44.37 -31.77
CA SER A 30 16.47 -44.71 -31.61
C SER A 30 15.60 -43.70 -30.84
N ARG A 31 15.10 -42.69 -31.55
CA ARG A 31 13.88 -41.95 -31.17
C ARG A 31 12.72 -42.95 -31.01
N ARG A 32 12.38 -43.31 -29.76
CA ARG A 32 11.02 -43.75 -29.45
C ARG A 32 10.17 -42.49 -29.34
N LEU A 33 9.25 -42.35 -30.29
CA LEU A 33 8.10 -41.46 -30.24
C LEU A 33 7.36 -41.68 -28.91
N SER A 34 7.55 -40.81 -27.93
CA SER A 34 6.64 -40.65 -26.80
C SER A 34 5.84 -39.37 -26.99
N SER A 35 4.54 -39.48 -26.75
CA SER A 35 3.48 -38.53 -27.08
C SER A 35 3.65 -37.13 -26.49
N GLU A 36 3.34 -36.14 -27.34
CA GLU A 36 2.79 -34.81 -27.01
C GLU A 36 3.57 -33.93 -26.02
N ARG A 37 4.75 -33.47 -26.45
CA ARG A 37 5.15 -32.06 -26.23
C ARG A 37 4.64 -31.26 -27.43
N PRO A 38 4.04 -30.06 -27.28
CA PRO A 38 3.73 -29.24 -28.43
C PRO A 38 5.04 -28.93 -29.16
N ASP A 39 5.12 -29.44 -30.38
CA ASP A 39 6.20 -29.32 -31.35
C ASP A 39 6.34 -27.84 -31.76
N ASN A 40 6.91 -27.01 -30.89
CA ASN A 40 7.04 -25.55 -31.08
C ASN A 40 8.45 -25.15 -31.55
N GLY A 41 9.04 -25.90 -32.47
CA GLY A 41 10.24 -25.46 -33.17
C GLY A 41 9.91 -25.16 -34.62
N CYS A 42 10.08 -23.92 -35.10
CA CYS A 42 9.91 -23.62 -36.53
C CYS A 42 10.91 -24.34 -37.47
N GLY A 43 11.76 -25.24 -36.96
CA GLY A 43 12.87 -25.86 -37.67
C GLY A 43 13.99 -24.89 -38.08
N CYS A 44 13.78 -23.61 -37.81
CA CYS A 44 14.70 -22.51 -38.02
C CYS A 44 15.98 -22.67 -37.14
N ALA A 45 17.09 -22.12 -37.63
CA ALA A 45 18.40 -22.29 -36.99
C ALA A 45 18.44 -21.78 -35.55
N GLU A 46 17.73 -20.68 -35.27
CA GLU A 46 17.64 -20.08 -33.94
C GLU A 46 16.88 -20.97 -32.94
N CYS A 47 15.73 -21.54 -33.32
CA CYS A 47 15.02 -22.49 -32.46
C CYS A 47 15.84 -23.76 -32.20
N SER A 48 16.56 -24.24 -33.22
CA SER A 48 17.43 -25.42 -33.07
C SER A 48 18.59 -25.13 -32.11
N ALA A 49 19.18 -23.93 -32.19
CA ALA A 49 20.23 -23.48 -31.28
C ALA A 49 19.70 -23.32 -29.85
N ALA A 50 18.53 -22.71 -29.67
CA ALA A 50 17.90 -22.55 -28.37
C ALA A 50 17.60 -23.91 -27.72
N GLN A 51 17.04 -24.86 -28.48
CA GLN A 51 16.77 -26.22 -28.00
C GLN A 51 18.06 -26.94 -27.58
N TRP A 52 19.11 -26.83 -28.39
CA TRP A 52 20.43 -27.39 -28.07
C TRP A 52 21.00 -26.80 -26.78
N ASN A 53 20.94 -25.47 -26.61
CA ASN A 53 21.46 -24.79 -25.43
C ASN A 53 20.69 -25.18 -24.15
N THR A 54 19.36 -25.33 -24.25
CA THR A 54 18.53 -25.85 -23.15
C THR A 54 18.92 -27.28 -22.78
N GLN A 55 19.05 -28.18 -23.77
CA GLN A 55 19.43 -29.56 -23.52
C GLN A 55 20.85 -29.68 -22.92
N ARG A 56 21.78 -28.86 -23.42
CA ARG A 56 23.14 -28.76 -22.85
C ARG A 56 23.09 -28.36 -21.38
N LEU A 57 22.26 -27.37 -21.02
CA LEU A 57 22.08 -26.95 -19.64
C LEU A 57 21.46 -28.07 -18.78
N GLN A 58 20.44 -28.80 -19.25
CA GLN A 58 19.87 -29.94 -18.51
C GLN A 58 20.91 -31.00 -18.13
N HIS A 59 21.77 -31.39 -19.07
CA HIS A 59 22.84 -32.35 -18.79
C HIS A 59 23.92 -31.78 -17.88
N TRP A 60 24.28 -30.50 -18.05
CA TRP A 60 25.20 -29.82 -17.15
C TRP A 60 24.64 -29.77 -15.72
N LEU A 61 23.37 -29.43 -15.55
CA LEU A 61 22.67 -29.41 -14.25
C LEU A 61 22.73 -30.78 -13.59
N THR A 62 22.43 -31.85 -14.33
CA THR A 62 22.47 -33.22 -13.82
C THR A 62 23.87 -33.57 -13.29
N GLY A 63 24.91 -33.30 -14.08
CA GLY A 63 26.30 -33.53 -13.65
C GLY A 63 26.68 -32.72 -12.41
N ARG A 64 26.22 -31.47 -12.31
CA ARG A 64 26.46 -30.61 -11.14
C ARG A 64 25.70 -31.08 -9.90
N LEU A 65 24.44 -31.46 -10.04
CA LEU A 65 23.64 -31.98 -8.94
C LEU A 65 24.27 -33.27 -8.36
N THR A 66 24.72 -34.18 -9.22
CA THR A 66 25.45 -35.38 -8.78
C THR A 66 26.75 -35.03 -8.08
N ALA A 67 27.53 -34.08 -8.62
CA ALA A 67 28.76 -33.61 -7.99
C ALA A 67 28.52 -32.95 -6.62
N ALA A 68 27.40 -32.25 -6.46
CA ALA A 68 26.94 -31.65 -5.20
C ALA A 68 26.39 -32.68 -4.19
N GLY A 69 26.31 -33.96 -4.57
CA GLY A 69 25.89 -35.06 -3.70
C GLY A 69 24.39 -35.39 -3.77
N ALA A 70 23.71 -35.07 -4.88
CA ALA A 70 22.42 -35.69 -5.17
C ALA A 70 22.60 -37.19 -5.44
N GLU A 71 21.73 -38.01 -4.85
CA GLU A 71 21.76 -39.47 -5.00
C GLU A 71 21.21 -39.92 -6.36
N GLU A 72 20.31 -39.12 -6.91
CA GLU A 72 19.67 -39.34 -8.20
C GLU A 72 19.52 -37.99 -8.89
N ALA A 73 19.87 -37.92 -10.17
CA ALA A 73 19.63 -36.76 -11.02
C ALA A 73 19.38 -37.26 -12.46
N THR A 74 18.26 -36.87 -13.06
CA THR A 74 17.83 -37.36 -14.37
C THR A 74 17.25 -36.23 -15.21
N VAL A 75 17.57 -36.23 -16.51
CA VAL A 75 17.01 -35.31 -17.51
C VAL A 75 15.75 -35.90 -18.12
N ASP A 76 14.79 -35.05 -18.49
CA ASP A 76 13.53 -35.41 -19.15
C ASP A 76 12.78 -36.53 -18.40
N ALA A 77 12.68 -36.38 -17.08
CA ALA A 77 12.04 -37.37 -16.21
C ALA A 77 10.51 -37.25 -16.25
N THR A 78 9.83 -38.31 -15.79
CA THR A 78 8.38 -38.31 -15.61
C THR A 78 8.04 -38.60 -14.15
N VAL A 79 7.37 -37.65 -13.48
CA VAL A 79 6.94 -37.77 -12.09
C VAL A 79 5.42 -37.90 -12.05
N LYS A 80 4.91 -39.11 -11.75
CA LYS A 80 3.46 -39.41 -11.71
C LYS A 80 2.70 -38.91 -12.96
N GLY A 81 3.30 -39.10 -14.14
CA GLY A 81 2.71 -38.67 -15.42
C GLY A 81 2.95 -37.21 -15.80
N ILE A 82 3.69 -36.44 -14.99
CA ILE A 82 4.12 -35.07 -15.30
C ILE A 82 5.54 -35.14 -15.85
N ASN A 83 5.75 -34.66 -17.07
CA ASN A 83 7.08 -34.52 -17.65
C ASN A 83 7.77 -33.30 -17.03
N VAL A 84 9.03 -33.48 -16.64
CA VAL A 84 9.86 -32.46 -16.00
C VAL A 84 11.24 -32.46 -16.64
N ASP A 85 11.89 -31.30 -16.71
CA ASP A 85 13.17 -31.17 -17.41
C ASP A 85 14.34 -31.82 -16.67
N VAL A 86 14.47 -31.56 -15.37
CA VAL A 86 15.45 -32.24 -14.51
C VAL A 86 14.80 -32.63 -13.21
N PHE A 87 14.89 -33.90 -12.85
CA PHE A 87 14.50 -34.41 -11.54
C PHE A 87 15.75 -34.74 -10.74
N TRP A 88 15.75 -34.43 -9.44
CA TRP A 88 16.80 -34.91 -8.54
C TRP A 88 16.28 -35.26 -7.15
N ARG A 89 17.05 -36.08 -6.44
CA ARG A 89 16.72 -36.55 -5.10
C ARG A 89 17.94 -36.66 -4.20
N LYS A 90 17.75 -36.31 -2.92
CA LYS A 90 18.72 -36.57 -1.84
C LYS A 90 17.96 -36.84 -0.54
N GLY A 91 18.15 -38.02 0.04
CA GLY A 91 17.29 -38.50 1.13
C GLY A 91 15.81 -38.42 0.76
N ASN A 92 15.04 -37.66 1.57
CA ASN A 92 13.61 -37.45 1.40
C ASN A 92 13.25 -36.27 0.48
N ARG A 93 14.22 -35.43 0.12
CA ARG A 93 13.97 -34.28 -0.76
C ARG A 93 13.88 -34.75 -2.19
N ARG A 94 12.74 -34.48 -2.83
CA ARG A 94 12.48 -34.76 -4.24
C ARG A 94 12.26 -33.42 -4.92
N CYS A 95 13.12 -33.06 -5.85
CA CYS A 95 13.14 -31.71 -6.37
C CYS A 95 13.14 -31.74 -7.90
N VAL A 96 12.63 -30.66 -8.50
CA VAL A 96 12.54 -30.50 -9.95
C VAL A 96 13.17 -29.19 -10.36
N ILE A 97 13.87 -29.18 -11.50
CA ILE A 97 14.27 -27.97 -12.21
C ILE A 97 13.53 -27.94 -13.55
N GLU A 98 12.83 -26.84 -13.80
CA GLU A 98 12.17 -26.54 -15.08
C GLU A 98 12.96 -25.46 -15.81
N LEU A 99 13.23 -25.66 -17.10
CA LEU A 99 13.99 -24.72 -17.92
C LEU A 99 13.04 -24.03 -18.90
N HIS A 100 13.14 -22.71 -18.96
CA HIS A 100 12.38 -21.93 -19.92
C HIS A 100 13.29 -20.93 -20.61
N SER A 101 13.51 -21.07 -21.92
CA SER A 101 14.35 -20.16 -22.71
C SER A 101 13.64 -18.85 -23.08
N ALA A 102 12.37 -18.68 -22.68
CA ALA A 102 11.54 -17.51 -22.93
C ALA A 102 10.97 -16.95 -21.62
N ALA A 103 10.25 -15.83 -21.74
CA ALA A 103 9.52 -15.23 -20.63
C ALA A 103 8.55 -16.23 -20.00
N LEU A 104 8.53 -16.30 -18.67
CA LEU A 104 7.73 -17.26 -17.92
C LEU A 104 6.30 -16.73 -17.70
N ASP A 105 5.30 -17.53 -18.07
CA ASP A 105 3.92 -17.30 -17.62
C ASP A 105 3.77 -17.74 -16.16
N ILE A 106 3.64 -16.75 -15.28
CA ILE A 106 3.54 -16.93 -13.82
C ILE A 106 2.32 -17.78 -13.43
N THR A 107 1.20 -17.63 -14.14
CA THR A 107 -0.03 -18.36 -13.82
C THR A 107 0.14 -19.83 -14.15
N ALA A 108 0.70 -20.13 -15.33
CA ALA A 108 1.01 -21.49 -15.75
C ALA A 108 2.07 -22.13 -14.85
N ALA A 109 3.12 -21.38 -14.48
CA ALA A 109 4.18 -21.86 -13.60
C ALA A 109 3.66 -22.23 -12.19
N ARG A 110 2.77 -21.41 -11.62
CA ARG A 110 2.12 -21.71 -10.33
C ARG A 110 1.23 -22.94 -10.41
N ALA A 111 0.37 -23.03 -11.42
CA ALA A 111 -0.47 -24.21 -11.63
C ALA A 111 0.34 -25.49 -11.89
N HIS A 112 1.50 -25.38 -12.57
CA HIS A 112 2.41 -26.50 -12.76
C HIS A 112 3.07 -26.92 -11.44
N ARG A 113 3.54 -25.96 -10.65
CA ARG A 113 4.10 -26.22 -9.32
C ARG A 113 3.10 -26.94 -8.41
N GLU A 114 1.84 -26.50 -8.36
CA GLU A 114 0.78 -27.15 -7.57
C GLU A 114 0.59 -28.62 -7.98
N ARG A 115 0.66 -28.93 -9.28
CA ARG A 115 0.61 -30.31 -9.78
C ARG A 115 1.82 -31.13 -9.32
N LEU A 116 3.02 -30.55 -9.34
CA LEU A 116 4.23 -31.22 -8.86
C LEU A 116 4.21 -31.45 -7.35
N GLU A 117 3.72 -30.48 -6.57
CA GLU A 117 3.53 -30.62 -5.12
C GLU A 117 2.53 -31.74 -4.80
N ALA A 118 1.39 -31.79 -5.50
CA ALA A 118 0.43 -32.90 -5.40
C ALA A 118 1.06 -34.26 -5.81
N ALA A 119 2.06 -34.22 -6.70
CA ALA A 119 2.82 -35.40 -7.09
C ALA A 119 3.88 -35.84 -6.05
N GLY A 120 4.12 -35.05 -5.00
CA GLY A 120 5.08 -35.31 -3.93
C GLY A 120 6.48 -34.78 -4.20
N ILE A 121 6.59 -33.72 -5.02
CA ILE A 121 7.80 -32.92 -5.17
C ILE A 121 7.87 -31.91 -4.02
N THR A 122 9.03 -31.84 -3.38
CA THR A 122 9.34 -30.94 -2.26
C THR A 122 9.64 -29.53 -2.74
N ASP A 123 10.54 -29.40 -3.72
CA ASP A 123 11.00 -28.10 -4.22
C ASP A 123 10.99 -28.07 -5.75
N VAL A 124 10.64 -26.92 -6.32
CA VAL A 124 10.70 -26.66 -7.76
C VAL A 124 11.56 -25.43 -7.98
N LEU A 125 12.49 -25.50 -8.93
CA LEU A 125 13.32 -24.38 -9.38
C LEU A 125 13.03 -24.10 -10.85
N TRP A 126 12.71 -22.85 -11.17
CA TRP A 126 12.63 -22.39 -12.56
C TRP A 126 13.93 -21.71 -12.97
N ILE A 127 14.52 -22.12 -14.09
CA ILE A 127 15.67 -21.43 -14.70
C ILE A 127 15.19 -20.76 -15.98
N CYS A 128 15.28 -19.44 -16.03
CA CYS A 128 14.75 -18.63 -17.13
C CYS A 128 15.63 -17.41 -17.40
N PRO A 129 15.42 -16.67 -18.51
CA PRO A 129 16.00 -15.35 -18.65
C PRO A 129 15.57 -14.43 -17.50
N ALA A 130 16.43 -13.47 -17.15
CA ALA A 130 16.10 -12.43 -16.19
C ALA A 130 14.86 -11.63 -16.65
N GLY A 131 14.03 -11.21 -15.69
CA GLY A 131 12.77 -10.53 -15.98
C GLY A 131 11.91 -10.31 -14.73
N TYR A 132 10.77 -9.63 -14.91
CA TYR A 132 9.87 -9.30 -13.80
C TYR A 132 9.22 -10.52 -13.14
N TRP A 133 9.21 -11.68 -13.80
CA TRP A 133 8.63 -12.93 -13.30
C TRP A 133 9.51 -13.65 -12.28
N VAL A 134 10.83 -13.45 -12.31
CA VAL A 134 11.80 -14.15 -11.45
C VAL A 134 11.48 -14.02 -9.95
N PRO A 135 11.14 -12.84 -9.40
CA PRO A 135 10.77 -12.76 -7.98
C PRO A 135 9.40 -13.36 -7.66
N LEU A 136 8.55 -13.67 -8.65
CA LEU A 136 7.14 -14.04 -8.42
C LEU A 136 6.88 -15.54 -8.26
N VAL A 137 7.90 -16.35 -8.53
CA VAL A 137 7.93 -17.82 -8.45
C VAL A 137 9.33 -18.27 -8.04
N PRO A 138 9.54 -19.51 -7.55
CA PRO A 138 10.87 -20.01 -7.17
C PRO A 138 11.81 -20.16 -8.38
N ALA A 139 12.36 -19.04 -8.84
CA ALA A 139 13.09 -18.94 -10.08
C ALA A 139 14.43 -18.26 -9.89
N VAL A 140 15.36 -18.58 -10.78
CA VAL A 140 16.58 -17.81 -10.99
C VAL A 140 16.62 -17.36 -12.45
N GLY A 141 16.95 -16.08 -12.63
CA GLY A 141 17.23 -15.48 -13.92
C GLY A 141 18.70 -15.69 -14.27
N ILE A 142 19.01 -16.36 -15.38
CA ILE A 142 20.39 -16.54 -15.84
C ILE A 142 20.75 -15.59 -16.98
N ALA A 143 22.03 -15.23 -17.07
CA ALA A 143 22.55 -14.30 -18.07
C ALA A 143 22.40 -14.81 -19.51
N ASP A 144 22.69 -16.10 -19.72
CA ASP A 144 22.66 -16.74 -21.04
C ASP A 144 22.54 -18.26 -20.89
N PHE A 145 21.86 -18.91 -21.83
CA PHE A 145 21.78 -20.36 -21.98
C PHE A 145 23.01 -20.93 -22.72
N ALA A 146 23.77 -20.07 -23.40
CA ALA A 146 24.95 -20.41 -24.19
C ALA A 146 26.25 -19.73 -23.71
N PRO A 147 26.59 -19.71 -22.41
CA PRO A 147 27.74 -18.95 -21.93
C PRO A 147 29.03 -19.37 -22.63
N THR A 148 29.91 -18.39 -22.87
CA THR A 148 31.25 -18.59 -23.42
C THR A 148 32.23 -19.18 -22.39
N GLY A 149 31.93 -19.02 -21.10
CA GLY A 149 32.66 -19.60 -19.99
C GLY A 149 32.21 -21.03 -19.62
N LEU A 150 32.86 -21.60 -18.61
CA LEU A 150 32.58 -22.97 -18.13
C LEU A 150 31.34 -23.07 -17.23
N ASP A 151 30.86 -21.94 -16.68
CA ASP A 151 29.77 -21.90 -15.72
C ASP A 151 28.67 -20.92 -16.15
N TYR A 152 27.45 -21.25 -15.75
CA TYR A 152 26.26 -20.41 -15.89
C TYR A 152 26.20 -19.40 -14.74
N ARG A 153 25.69 -18.19 -15.01
CA ARG A 153 25.61 -17.11 -14.01
C ARG A 153 24.16 -16.71 -13.77
N ILE A 154 23.82 -16.55 -12.50
CA ILE A 154 22.55 -16.02 -12.03
C ILE A 154 22.68 -14.50 -11.98
N GLU A 155 21.79 -13.80 -12.69
CA GLU A 155 21.64 -12.35 -12.66
C GLU A 155 20.52 -11.89 -11.74
N GLN A 156 19.54 -12.77 -11.45
CA GLN A 156 18.36 -12.40 -10.68
C GLN A 156 17.81 -13.60 -9.89
N GLY A 157 17.15 -13.32 -8.76
CA GLY A 157 16.44 -14.32 -7.96
C GLY A 157 17.15 -14.69 -6.65
N MET A 158 18.39 -14.24 -6.45
CA MET A 158 19.12 -14.38 -5.20
C MET A 158 18.91 -13.17 -4.28
N VAL A 159 18.85 -13.40 -2.96
CA VAL A 159 18.71 -12.34 -1.95
C VAL A 159 19.68 -12.54 -0.77
N ALA A 160 20.12 -11.43 -0.17
CA ALA A 160 20.99 -11.38 1.00
C ALA A 160 20.52 -10.27 1.98
N PRO A 161 21.02 -10.20 3.23
CA PRO A 161 20.71 -9.07 4.11
C PRO A 161 21.23 -7.77 3.48
N GLY A 162 20.36 -6.79 3.34
CA GLY A 162 20.69 -5.43 2.95
C GLY A 162 21.10 -4.56 4.15
N GLU A 163 21.33 -3.28 3.87
CA GLU A 163 21.86 -2.27 4.79
C GLU A 163 21.02 -2.05 6.08
N PHE A 164 19.75 -2.47 6.06
CA PHE A 164 18.82 -2.32 7.18
C PHE A 164 18.21 -3.66 7.63
N ASP A 165 18.96 -4.76 7.48
CA ASP A 165 18.52 -6.13 7.78
C ASP A 165 17.28 -6.60 6.99
N PHE A 166 16.84 -5.85 5.97
CA PHE A 166 15.86 -6.31 4.98
C PHE A 166 16.54 -7.09 3.89
N ALA A 167 15.90 -8.16 3.42
CA ALA A 167 16.42 -8.93 2.30
C ALA A 167 16.42 -8.05 1.04
N ALA A 168 17.61 -7.93 0.44
CA ALA A 168 17.85 -7.18 -0.77
C ALA A 168 18.30 -8.13 -1.88
N PRO A 169 17.94 -7.86 -3.15
CA PRO A 169 18.47 -8.61 -4.29
C PRO A 169 19.99 -8.57 -4.31
N ILE A 170 20.62 -9.72 -4.52
CA ILE A 170 22.06 -9.78 -4.79
C ILE A 170 22.27 -9.33 -6.23
N THR A 171 23.06 -8.29 -6.40
CA THR A 171 23.46 -7.75 -7.72
C THR A 171 24.77 -8.35 -8.23
N ASP A 172 25.50 -9.05 -7.36
CA ASP A 172 26.70 -9.78 -7.75
C ASP A 172 26.36 -11.06 -8.53
N ASN A 173 27.08 -11.25 -9.63
CA ASN A 173 26.92 -12.38 -10.53
C ASN A 173 27.33 -13.71 -9.87
N THR A 174 26.36 -14.32 -9.21
CA THR A 174 26.50 -15.61 -8.53
C THR A 174 26.58 -16.73 -9.55
N GLU A 175 27.53 -17.65 -9.39
CA GLU A 175 27.61 -18.83 -10.25
C GLU A 175 26.46 -19.79 -9.94
N LEU A 176 25.79 -20.29 -10.97
CA LEU A 176 24.72 -21.28 -10.82
C LEU A 176 25.23 -22.55 -10.12
N ARG A 177 26.51 -22.90 -10.31
CA ARG A 177 27.16 -24.00 -9.59
C ARG A 177 27.09 -23.80 -8.07
N THR A 178 27.54 -22.65 -7.58
CA THR A 178 27.55 -22.34 -6.14
C THR A 178 26.14 -22.38 -5.56
N PHE A 179 25.15 -21.90 -6.31
CA PHE A 179 23.75 -22.02 -5.93
C PHE A 179 23.31 -23.49 -5.81
N LEU A 180 23.62 -24.34 -6.79
CA LEU A 180 23.24 -25.76 -6.75
C LEU A 180 23.91 -26.50 -5.59
N ASP A 181 25.19 -26.21 -5.33
CA ASP A 181 25.92 -26.79 -4.20
C ASP A 181 25.21 -26.48 -2.87
N GLY A 182 24.86 -25.21 -2.65
CA GLY A 182 24.12 -24.79 -1.45
C GLY A 182 22.69 -25.33 -1.41
N TRP A 183 21.98 -25.38 -2.54
CA TRP A 183 20.62 -25.89 -2.59
C TRP A 183 20.55 -27.39 -2.29
N VAL A 184 21.50 -28.18 -2.81
CA VAL A 184 21.61 -29.62 -2.53
C VAL A 184 22.12 -29.90 -1.10
N ALA A 185 22.96 -29.03 -0.54
CA ALA A 185 23.35 -29.08 0.86
C ALA A 185 22.18 -28.75 1.82
N GLY A 186 21.19 -27.98 1.36
CA GLY A 186 20.13 -27.43 2.21
C GLY A 186 20.51 -26.10 2.85
N ASP A 187 21.59 -25.47 2.38
CA ASP A 187 22.07 -24.17 2.86
C ASP A 187 21.35 -23.00 2.18
N ILE A 188 20.67 -23.25 1.05
CA ILE A 188 19.92 -22.25 0.28
C ILE A 188 18.47 -22.71 0.15
N GLU A 189 17.54 -21.82 0.51
CA GLU A 189 16.09 -22.06 0.45
C GLU A 189 15.36 -20.89 -0.21
N TRP A 190 14.19 -21.17 -0.79
CA TRP A 190 13.33 -20.14 -1.35
C TRP A 190 12.50 -19.50 -0.24
N ALA A 191 12.57 -18.17 -0.15
CA ALA A 191 11.85 -17.40 0.85
C ALA A 191 10.95 -16.35 0.20
N GLN A 192 9.79 -16.12 0.80
CA GLN A 192 8.87 -15.06 0.37
C GLN A 192 9.28 -13.74 1.04
N LEU A 193 9.59 -12.71 0.24
CA LEU A 193 9.96 -11.38 0.72
C LEU A 193 8.72 -10.55 1.12
N ASP A 194 7.67 -10.66 0.30
CA ASP A 194 6.37 -10.02 0.52
C ASP A 194 5.24 -10.94 0.00
N MET A 195 3.99 -10.46 0.00
CA MET A 195 2.82 -11.25 -0.45
C MET A 195 2.90 -11.71 -1.92
N THR A 196 3.78 -11.09 -2.70
CA THR A 196 3.88 -11.23 -4.15
C THR A 196 5.26 -11.69 -4.64
N ASN A 197 6.33 -11.32 -3.94
CA ASN A 197 7.73 -11.49 -4.33
C ASN A 197 8.48 -12.40 -3.36
N GLY A 198 9.49 -13.11 -3.86
CA GLY A 198 10.38 -13.99 -3.13
C GLY A 198 11.78 -14.02 -3.76
N GLY A 199 12.68 -14.76 -3.11
CA GLY A 199 14.04 -14.95 -3.56
C GLY A 199 14.72 -16.12 -2.85
N TRP A 200 15.77 -16.65 -3.47
CA TRP A 200 16.63 -17.67 -2.88
C TRP A 200 17.65 -17.05 -1.95
N ALA A 201 17.72 -17.54 -0.71
CA ALA A 201 18.60 -17.02 0.32
C ALA A 201 19.30 -18.15 1.06
N HIS A 202 20.44 -17.85 1.68
CA HIS A 202 21.03 -18.78 2.64
C HIS A 202 20.15 -18.93 3.89
N VAL A 203 19.99 -20.13 4.44
CA VAL A 203 19.10 -20.39 5.60
C VAL A 203 19.49 -19.53 6.82
N GLY A 204 20.78 -19.50 7.18
CA GLY A 204 21.26 -18.65 8.29
C GLY A 204 21.15 -17.14 8.03
N THR A 205 20.97 -16.74 6.78
CA THR A 205 20.65 -15.36 6.39
C THR A 205 19.16 -15.07 6.55
N TRP A 206 18.31 -16.04 6.18
CA TRP A 206 16.87 -15.93 6.30
C TRP A 206 16.40 -15.87 7.77
N GLU A 207 16.94 -16.70 8.65
CA GLU A 207 16.60 -16.67 10.08
C GLU A 207 16.86 -15.30 10.71
N ARG A 208 17.99 -14.66 10.36
CA ARG A 208 18.32 -13.30 10.80
C ARG A 208 17.33 -12.27 10.27
N HIS A 209 16.96 -12.37 9.00
CA HIS A 209 15.96 -11.50 8.38
C HIS A 209 14.58 -11.63 9.03
N THR A 210 14.07 -12.85 9.21
CA THR A 210 12.76 -13.08 9.85
C THR A 210 12.74 -12.57 11.29
N SER A 211 13.86 -12.70 12.02
CA SER A 211 13.99 -12.14 13.37
C SER A 211 13.93 -10.61 13.37
N ALA A 212 14.66 -9.95 12.46
CA ALA A 212 14.65 -8.50 12.31
C ALA A 212 13.25 -7.96 11.94
N GLN A 213 12.57 -8.62 10.99
CA GLN A 213 11.19 -8.28 10.61
C GLN A 213 10.22 -8.43 11.78
N ALA A 214 10.32 -9.50 12.56
CA ALA A 214 9.48 -9.72 13.74
C ALA A 214 9.68 -8.60 14.79
N ALA A 215 10.93 -8.19 15.03
CA ALA A 215 11.24 -7.11 15.95
C ALA A 215 10.66 -5.76 15.50
N MET A 216 10.74 -5.46 14.19
CA MET A 216 10.16 -4.25 13.62
C MET A 216 8.63 -4.24 13.70
N ILE A 217 7.96 -5.36 13.39
CA ILE A 217 6.50 -5.48 13.51
C ILE A 217 6.06 -5.21 14.95
N GLU A 218 6.81 -5.74 15.93
CA GLU A 218 6.50 -5.49 17.34
C GLU A 218 6.76 -4.04 17.75
N HIS A 219 7.75 -3.38 17.15
CA HIS A 219 7.95 -1.94 17.33
C HIS A 219 6.77 -1.12 16.76
N GLN A 220 6.34 -1.39 15.53
CA GLN A 220 5.20 -0.70 14.90
C GLN A 220 3.89 -0.92 15.66
N ARG A 221 3.67 -2.12 16.23
CA ARG A 221 2.51 -2.41 17.07
C ARG A 221 2.49 -1.57 18.34
N ARG A 222 3.65 -1.33 18.96
CA ARG A 222 3.77 -0.45 20.13
C ARG A 222 3.44 0.99 19.77
N GLU A 223 4.03 1.51 18.69
CA GLU A 223 3.76 2.87 18.22
C GLU A 223 2.28 3.11 17.90
N LEU A 224 1.63 2.17 17.20
CA LEU A 224 0.19 2.25 16.93
C LEU A 224 -0.67 2.21 18.20
N ARG A 225 -0.23 1.48 19.23
CA ARG A 225 -0.92 1.47 20.53
C ARG A 225 -0.78 2.83 21.21
N ASP A 226 0.40 3.43 21.20
CA ASP A 226 0.66 4.74 21.80
C ASP A 226 -0.14 5.85 21.10
N GLN A 227 -0.16 5.85 19.75
CA GLN A 227 -0.98 6.79 18.96
C GLN A 227 -2.49 6.65 19.26
N ARG A 228 -2.99 5.43 19.50
CA ARG A 228 -4.38 5.20 19.89
C ARG A 228 -4.69 5.76 21.29
N VAL A 229 -3.76 5.62 22.23
CA VAL A 229 -3.90 6.21 23.58
C VAL A 229 -3.91 7.73 23.48
N GLU A 230 -2.99 8.32 22.74
CA GLU A 230 -2.92 9.77 22.53
C GLU A 230 -4.21 10.30 21.88
N LEU A 231 -4.72 9.63 20.85
CA LEU A 231 -6.00 9.98 20.21
C LEU A 231 -7.18 9.90 21.19
N ALA A 232 -7.20 8.90 22.08
CA ALA A 232 -8.23 8.76 23.10
C ALA A 232 -8.17 9.93 24.11
N VAL A 233 -6.98 10.31 24.55
CA VAL A 233 -6.77 11.47 25.44
C VAL A 233 -7.20 12.77 24.75
N ALA A 234 -6.81 12.98 23.49
CA ALA A 234 -7.21 14.15 22.72
C ALA A 234 -8.73 14.25 22.55
N ARG A 235 -9.41 13.13 22.24
CA ARG A 235 -10.89 13.07 22.17
C ARG A 235 -11.55 13.42 23.49
N GLN A 236 -10.99 12.96 24.61
CA GLN A 236 -11.52 13.29 25.93
C GLN A 236 -11.35 14.79 26.24
N ALA A 237 -10.18 15.36 25.95
CA ALA A 237 -9.95 16.80 26.11
C ALA A 237 -10.92 17.65 25.28
N VAL A 238 -11.19 17.26 24.02
CA VAL A 238 -12.18 17.93 23.17
C VAL A 238 -13.58 17.87 23.79
N ARG A 239 -14.02 16.72 24.31
CA ARG A 239 -15.31 16.59 24.99
C ARG A 239 -15.41 17.51 26.21
N ASP A 240 -14.34 17.63 26.99
CA ASP A 240 -14.34 18.47 28.19
C ASP A 240 -14.33 19.98 27.84
N LYS A 241 -13.64 20.36 26.76
CA LYS A 241 -13.73 21.72 26.21
C LYS A 241 -15.12 22.02 25.66
N GLN A 242 -15.76 21.08 24.95
CA GLN A 242 -17.13 21.24 24.46
C GLN A 242 -18.14 21.43 25.59
N LYS A 243 -18.03 20.66 26.68
CA LYS A 243 -18.85 20.87 27.89
C LYS A 243 -18.64 22.26 28.48
N THR A 244 -17.39 22.73 28.50
CA THR A 244 -17.05 24.07 29.02
C THR A 244 -17.68 25.17 28.15
N VAL A 245 -17.57 25.06 26.82
CA VAL A 245 -18.19 25.98 25.86
C VAL A 245 -19.72 25.99 26.03
N SER A 246 -20.36 24.83 26.13
CA SER A 246 -21.81 24.74 26.37
C SER A 246 -22.24 25.43 27.68
N ARG A 247 -21.48 25.25 28.77
CA ARG A 247 -21.76 25.95 30.04
C ARG A 247 -21.62 27.46 29.90
N LEU A 248 -20.59 27.94 29.18
CA LEU A 248 -20.39 29.37 28.95
C LEU A 248 -21.49 29.96 28.08
N HIS A 249 -21.90 29.25 27.02
CA HIS A 249 -23.02 29.64 26.16
C HIS A 249 -24.31 29.79 26.97
N ASN A 250 -24.67 28.79 27.78
CA ASN A 250 -25.84 28.85 28.66
C ASN A 250 -25.79 30.00 29.69
N ARG A 251 -24.59 30.46 30.09
CA ARG A 251 -24.43 31.63 30.97
C ARG A 251 -24.64 32.93 30.21
N ILE A 252 -24.14 33.01 28.98
CA ILE A 252 -24.34 34.16 28.09
C ILE A 252 -25.84 34.30 27.77
N ASP A 253 -26.52 33.21 27.41
CA ASP A 253 -27.95 33.26 27.11
C ASP A 253 -28.78 33.76 28.30
N ARG A 254 -28.47 33.28 29.51
CA ARG A 254 -29.11 33.77 30.74
C ARG A 254 -28.82 35.24 31.01
N ALA A 255 -27.58 35.68 30.78
CA ALA A 255 -27.22 37.10 30.91
C ALA A 255 -27.95 37.96 29.87
N GLY A 256 -28.13 37.46 28.65
CA GLY A 256 -28.91 38.10 27.60
C GLY A 256 -30.38 38.28 27.99
N VAL A 257 -31.03 37.22 28.46
CA VAL A 257 -32.43 37.29 28.94
C VAL A 257 -32.60 38.29 30.09
N ASN A 258 -31.66 38.33 31.03
CA ASN A 258 -31.69 39.31 32.12
C ASN A 258 -31.51 40.74 31.60
N ALA A 259 -30.59 40.97 30.67
CA ALA A 259 -30.37 42.29 30.08
C ALA A 259 -31.60 42.77 29.28
N ASP A 260 -32.28 41.88 28.58
CA ASP A 260 -33.53 42.19 27.87
C ASP A 260 -34.66 42.55 28.87
N ALA A 261 -34.77 41.82 29.98
CA ALA A 261 -35.72 42.14 31.03
C ALA A 261 -35.42 43.52 31.66
N ASP A 262 -34.16 43.82 31.95
CA ASP A 262 -33.72 45.12 32.45
C ASP A 262 -34.02 46.24 31.44
N ALA A 263 -33.81 46.00 30.14
CA ALA A 263 -34.14 46.95 29.09
C ALA A 263 -35.65 47.25 29.03
N ILE A 264 -36.50 46.23 29.18
CA ILE A 264 -37.97 46.37 29.22
C ILE A 264 -38.39 47.17 30.45
N THR A 265 -37.85 46.86 31.63
CA THR A 265 -38.20 47.60 32.86
C THR A 265 -37.76 49.05 32.78
N MET A 266 -36.56 49.33 32.27
CA MET A 266 -36.06 50.70 32.05
C MET A 266 -36.91 51.47 31.02
N ALA A 267 -37.36 50.81 29.94
CA ALA A 267 -38.29 51.40 28.98
C ALA A 267 -39.65 51.73 29.63
N GLY A 268 -40.15 50.84 30.48
CA GLY A 268 -41.34 51.06 31.30
C GLY A 268 -41.22 52.29 32.18
N VAL A 269 -40.18 52.36 33.01
CA VAL A 269 -39.89 53.50 33.91
C VAL A 269 -39.75 54.80 33.12
N ARG A 270 -39.07 54.78 31.97
CA ARG A 270 -38.94 55.96 31.09
C ARG A 270 -40.30 56.44 30.60
N SER A 271 -41.20 55.53 30.24
CA SER A 271 -42.55 55.86 29.77
C SER A 271 -43.40 56.51 30.87
N GLU A 272 -43.31 56.01 32.11
CA GLU A 272 -43.99 56.57 33.27
C GLU A 272 -43.45 57.96 33.62
N LEU A 273 -42.13 58.14 33.57
CA LEU A 273 -41.51 59.43 33.82
C LEU A 273 -41.95 60.49 32.80
N LEU A 274 -42.07 60.11 31.52
CA LEU A 274 -42.64 60.97 30.48
C LEU A 274 -44.11 61.31 30.76
N ALA A 275 -44.91 60.36 31.25
CA ALA A 275 -46.29 60.62 31.64
C ALA A 275 -46.38 61.59 32.83
N GLN A 276 -45.56 61.40 33.87
CA GLN A 276 -45.49 62.32 35.02
C GLN A 276 -45.06 63.72 34.59
N GLN A 277 -44.09 63.84 33.68
CA GLN A 277 -43.67 65.14 33.13
C GLN A 277 -44.83 65.84 32.40
N ARG A 278 -45.63 65.11 31.61
CA ARG A 278 -46.83 65.67 30.96
C ARG A 278 -47.85 66.16 31.98
N ILE A 279 -48.11 65.39 33.03
CA ILE A 279 -49.02 65.78 34.12
C ILE A 279 -48.51 67.04 34.81
N ALA A 280 -47.23 67.08 35.17
CA ALA A 280 -46.61 68.24 35.81
C ALA A 280 -46.65 69.50 34.92
N MET A 281 -46.40 69.36 33.61
CA MET A 281 -46.57 70.46 32.65
C MET A 281 -48.03 70.93 32.56
N GLY A 282 -48.98 69.99 32.56
CA GLY A 282 -50.41 70.29 32.60
C GLY A 282 -50.81 71.09 33.85
N LEU A 283 -50.34 70.66 35.03
CA LEU A 283 -50.58 71.34 36.30
C LEU A 283 -49.95 72.74 36.33
N ARG A 284 -48.73 72.92 35.81
CA ARG A 284 -48.13 74.26 35.68
C ARG A 284 -48.96 75.16 34.76
N ALA A 285 -49.48 74.62 33.66
CA ALA A 285 -50.33 75.37 32.75
C ALA A 285 -51.72 75.72 33.33
N THR A 286 -52.26 74.92 34.26
CA THR A 286 -53.49 75.27 34.98
C THR A 286 -53.24 76.32 36.05
N VAL A 287 -52.15 76.20 36.83
CA VAL A 287 -51.74 77.23 37.80
C VAL A 287 -51.53 78.57 37.09
N ALA A 288 -50.78 78.60 35.99
CA ALA A 288 -50.57 79.82 35.20
C ALA A 288 -51.86 80.40 34.57
N ARG A 289 -52.92 79.59 34.41
CA ARG A 289 -54.25 80.08 34.00
C ARG A 289 -55.02 80.66 35.18
N MET A 290 -54.99 79.99 36.33
CA MET A 290 -55.63 80.49 37.55
C MET A 290 -55.01 81.81 38.01
N ASP A 291 -53.69 81.93 37.95
CA ASP A 291 -52.96 83.14 38.33
C ASP A 291 -53.35 84.33 37.43
N ARG A 292 -53.45 84.10 36.12
CA ARG A 292 -54.00 85.10 35.18
C ARG A 292 -55.44 85.49 35.49
N ALA A 293 -56.29 84.53 35.83
CA ALA A 293 -57.68 84.82 36.21
C ALA A 293 -57.73 85.64 37.51
N ILE A 294 -56.96 85.27 38.54
CA ILE A 294 -56.87 86.02 39.80
C ILE A 294 -56.43 87.46 39.52
N ASN A 295 -55.40 87.65 38.71
CA ASN A 295 -54.91 88.98 38.34
C ASN A 295 -56.02 89.79 37.62
N GLN A 296 -56.77 89.19 36.69
CA GLN A 296 -57.94 89.84 36.06
C GLN A 296 -59.02 90.24 37.07
N TRP A 297 -59.33 89.39 38.04
CA TRP A 297 -60.29 89.69 39.11
C TRP A 297 -59.79 90.81 40.04
N GLN A 298 -58.49 90.86 40.33
CA GLN A 298 -57.88 91.95 41.10
C GLN A 298 -58.00 93.29 40.36
N TRP A 299 -57.76 93.33 39.05
CA TRP A 299 -57.99 94.53 38.25
C TRP A 299 -59.45 94.96 38.24
N LEU A 300 -60.40 94.02 38.07
CA LEU A 300 -61.84 94.31 38.14
C LEU A 300 -62.27 94.88 39.49
N THR A 301 -61.79 94.31 40.60
CA THR A 301 -62.11 94.79 41.95
C THR A 301 -61.46 96.13 42.26
N CYS A 302 -60.24 96.39 41.81
CA CYS A 302 -59.60 97.72 41.93
C CYS A 302 -60.39 98.77 41.13
N CYS A 303 -60.78 98.48 39.89
CA CYS A 303 -61.64 99.36 39.09
C CYS A 303 -62.99 99.63 39.76
N ALA A 304 -63.62 98.60 40.33
CA ALA A 304 -64.88 98.74 41.06
C ALA A 304 -64.72 99.59 42.33
N MET A 305 -63.66 99.39 43.12
CA MET A 305 -63.37 100.22 44.30
C MET A 305 -63.10 101.67 43.92
N LEU A 306 -62.35 101.94 42.84
CA LEU A 306 -62.14 103.29 42.33
C LEU A 306 -63.47 103.94 41.91
N LEU A 307 -64.36 103.21 41.25
CA LEU A 307 -65.70 103.68 40.92
C LEU A 307 -66.51 104.05 42.18
N VAL A 308 -66.57 103.17 43.18
CA VAL A 308 -67.26 103.45 44.46
C VAL A 308 -66.65 104.68 45.14
N LEU A 309 -65.33 104.80 45.16
CA LEU A 309 -64.63 105.92 45.79
C LEU A 309 -64.91 107.24 45.04
N THR A 310 -64.97 107.23 43.71
CA THR A 310 -65.41 108.40 42.92
C THR A 310 -66.86 108.80 43.21
N VAL A 311 -67.77 107.83 43.41
CA VAL A 311 -69.17 108.11 43.77
C VAL A 311 -69.27 108.69 45.19
N VAL A 312 -68.53 108.15 46.16
CA VAL A 312 -68.51 108.65 47.56
C VAL A 312 -67.92 110.05 47.63
N VAL A 313 -66.78 110.30 46.97
CA VAL A 313 -66.19 111.65 46.91
C VAL A 313 -67.14 112.63 46.20
N GLY A 314 -67.77 112.22 45.09
CA GLY A 314 -68.80 113.02 44.42
C GLY A 314 -70.02 113.33 45.31
N ALA A 315 -70.40 112.41 46.21
CA ALA A 315 -71.48 112.62 47.17
C ALA A 315 -71.09 113.52 48.35
N ILE A 316 -69.80 113.56 48.74
CA ILE A 316 -69.30 114.45 49.80
C ILE A 316 -69.15 115.89 49.29
N VAL A 317 -68.76 116.10 48.03
CA VAL A 317 -68.60 117.44 47.43
C VAL A 317 -69.94 118.11 47.12
N THR A 318 -71.05 117.36 47.10
CA THR A 318 -72.41 117.88 46.85
C THR A 318 -73.22 118.14 48.13
N ARG A 319 -72.60 118.03 49.31
CA ARG A 319 -73.13 118.47 50.61
C ARG A 319 -72.46 119.77 51.05
#